data_AF-A0A847UFB7-F1
#
_entry.id   AF-A0A847UFB7-F1
#
_cell.length_a   1.000
_cell.length_b   1.000
_cell.length_c   1.000
_cell.angle_alpha   90.00
_cell.angle_beta   90.00
_cell.angle_gamma   90.00
#
_symmetry.space_group_name_H-M   'P 1'
#
loop_
_entity.id
_entity.type
_entity.pdbx_description
1 polymer ?
#
loop_
_entity_poly.entity_id
_entity_poly.type
_entity_poly.pdbx_seq_one_letter_code
_entity_poly.pdbx_strand_id
1 'polypeptide(L)'
;MGDDPLHERMARYEQLASEARERASERDAVGDEVGDRLADTIAEAVDEAGVSIEAVDRSRDGHNYRFTARLDRAALVAALTDALPAGFVVSHVNDDGSLSIEWTGSDRTPSKREHGAVLKAIVAEATETDADGLIESVPSRTAVLDRAEQLGIDREDAADRLSRLATLDVVDIADGRVYPDTNFSRY
;
A
#
# COMPACT_ATOMS: atom_id res chain seq x y z
N MET A 1 -6.07 54.78 -16.41
CA MET A 1 -6.61 53.49 -15.93
C MET A 1 -7.45 53.83 -14.72
N GLY A 2 -8.77 53.84 -14.88
CA GLY A 2 -9.66 54.05 -13.74
C GLY A 2 -9.62 52.81 -12.87
N ASP A 3 -9.32 52.96 -11.58
CA ASP A 3 -9.60 51.91 -10.61
C ASP A 3 -11.11 51.69 -10.62
N ASP A 4 -11.54 50.47 -10.93
CA ASP A 4 -12.95 50.08 -10.80
C ASP A 4 -13.45 50.48 -9.39
N PRO A 5 -14.61 51.14 -9.28
CA PRO A 5 -15.22 51.48 -8.01
C PRO A 5 -15.20 50.27 -7.05
N LEU A 6 -15.00 50.52 -5.74
CA LEU A 6 -14.86 49.46 -4.74
C LEU A 6 -15.98 48.40 -4.81
N HIS A 7 -17.21 48.80 -5.10
CA HIS A 7 -18.35 47.91 -5.21
C HIS A 7 -18.27 46.97 -6.43
N GLU A 8 -17.75 47.43 -7.56
CA GLU A 8 -17.52 46.60 -8.76
C GLU A 8 -16.38 45.60 -8.52
N ARG A 9 -15.32 46.01 -7.79
CA ARG A 9 -14.24 45.08 -7.37
C ARG A 9 -14.73 44.03 -6.39
N MET A 10 -15.56 44.40 -5.41
CA MET A 10 -16.15 43.45 -4.46
C MET A 10 -17.07 42.44 -5.17
N ALA A 11 -17.93 42.91 -6.08
CA ALA A 11 -18.77 42.03 -6.89
C ALA A 11 -17.93 41.03 -7.72
N ARG A 12 -16.81 41.49 -8.29
CA ARG A 12 -15.88 40.62 -9.00
C ARG A 12 -15.21 39.59 -8.09
N TYR A 13 -14.83 39.95 -6.87
CA TYR A 13 -14.27 38.99 -5.92
C TYR A 13 -15.30 37.96 -5.45
N GLU A 14 -16.55 38.36 -5.22
CA GLU A 14 -17.64 37.44 -4.89
C GLU A 14 -17.93 36.46 -6.03
N GLN A 15 -17.89 36.93 -7.28
CA GLN A 15 -17.99 36.09 -8.46
C GLN A 15 -16.84 35.07 -8.51
N LEU A 16 -15.59 35.53 -8.42
CA LEU A 16 -14.42 34.65 -8.44
C LEU A 16 -14.42 33.64 -7.27
N ALA A 17 -14.87 34.04 -6.09
CA ALA A 17 -15.01 33.13 -4.95
C ALA A 17 -16.09 32.07 -5.18
N SER A 18 -17.18 32.42 -5.88
CA SER A 18 -18.23 31.48 -6.23
C SER A 18 -17.79 30.51 -7.31
N GLU A 19 -17.11 31.00 -8.35
CA GLU A 19 -16.46 30.17 -9.37
C GLU A 19 -15.44 29.21 -8.74
N ALA A 20 -14.62 29.69 -7.79
CA ALA A 20 -13.67 28.85 -7.08
C ALA A 20 -14.34 27.73 -6.27
N ARG A 21 -15.50 27.99 -5.64
CA ARG A 21 -16.27 26.97 -4.92
C ARG A 21 -16.92 25.96 -5.86
N GLU A 22 -17.44 26.41 -6.99
CA GLU A 22 -18.02 25.52 -8.01
C GLU A 22 -16.93 24.58 -8.56
N ARG A 23 -15.76 25.12 -8.93
CA ARG A 23 -14.61 24.31 -9.36
C ARG A 23 -14.13 23.34 -8.29
N ALA A 24 -14.14 23.73 -7.02
CA ALA A 24 -13.82 22.82 -5.93
C ALA A 24 -14.84 21.69 -5.82
N SER A 25 -16.13 21.99 -5.96
CA SER A 25 -17.21 21.00 -5.92
C SER A 25 -17.14 20.03 -7.11
N GLU A 26 -16.86 20.53 -8.32
CA GLU A 26 -16.61 19.70 -9.51
C GLU A 26 -15.42 18.76 -9.28
N ARG A 27 -14.31 19.28 -8.73
CA ARG A 27 -13.13 18.49 -8.40
C ARG A 27 -13.45 17.40 -7.38
N ASP A 28 -14.19 17.73 -6.32
CA ASP A 28 -14.50 16.79 -5.26
C ASP A 28 -15.42 15.67 -5.78
N ALA A 29 -16.41 15.99 -6.61
CA ALA A 29 -17.26 14.99 -7.26
C ALA A 29 -16.47 14.03 -8.17
N VAL A 30 -15.48 14.54 -8.93
CA VAL A 30 -14.57 13.69 -9.71
C VAL A 30 -13.70 12.84 -8.79
N GLY A 31 -13.26 13.39 -7.65
CA GLY A 31 -12.52 12.65 -6.63
C GLY A 31 -13.33 11.48 -6.04
N ASP A 32 -14.61 11.71 -5.75
CA ASP A 32 -15.53 10.67 -5.26
C ASP A 32 -15.72 9.55 -6.30
N GLU A 33 -15.91 9.90 -7.58
CA GLU A 33 -16.02 8.91 -8.67
C GLU A 33 -14.74 8.07 -8.83
N VAL A 34 -13.56 8.66 -8.66
CA VAL A 34 -12.29 7.92 -8.62
C VAL A 34 -12.25 6.99 -7.41
N GLY A 35 -12.68 7.48 -6.24
CA GLY A 35 -12.75 6.70 -5.01
C GLY A 35 -13.63 5.46 -5.15
N ASP A 36 -14.85 5.62 -5.69
CA ASP A 36 -15.79 4.51 -5.90
C ASP A 36 -15.22 3.44 -6.84
N ARG A 37 -14.61 3.85 -7.97
CA ARG A 37 -13.99 2.90 -8.91
C ARG A 37 -12.80 2.16 -8.32
N LEU A 38 -11.98 2.85 -7.52
CA LEU A 38 -10.89 2.20 -6.79
C LEU A 38 -11.45 1.20 -5.77
N ALA A 39 -12.53 1.55 -5.07
CA ALA A 39 -13.18 0.65 -4.12
C ALA A 39 -13.68 -0.64 -4.81
N ASP A 40 -14.28 -0.52 -5.99
CA ASP A 40 -14.69 -1.69 -6.80
C ASP A 40 -13.48 -2.55 -7.20
N THR A 41 -12.40 -1.93 -7.69
CA THR A 41 -11.15 -2.65 -8.06
C THR A 41 -10.53 -3.36 -6.84
N ILE A 42 -10.55 -2.72 -5.67
CA ILE A 42 -10.05 -3.32 -4.44
C ILE A 42 -10.93 -4.49 -4.01
N ALA A 43 -12.26 -4.35 -4.10
CA ALA A 43 -13.18 -5.42 -3.75
C ALA A 43 -12.96 -6.67 -4.62
N GLU A 44 -12.78 -6.49 -5.92
CA GLU A 44 -12.44 -7.59 -6.84
C GLU A 44 -11.11 -8.25 -6.47
N ALA A 45 -10.06 -7.46 -6.17
CA ALA A 45 -8.76 -7.99 -5.74
C ALA A 45 -8.82 -8.72 -4.39
N VAL A 46 -9.67 -8.26 -3.46
CA VAL A 46 -9.91 -8.95 -2.18
C VAL A 46 -10.62 -10.28 -2.40
N ASP A 47 -11.60 -10.34 -3.29
CA ASP A 47 -12.31 -11.58 -3.63
C ASP A 47 -11.36 -12.60 -4.30
N GLU A 48 -10.40 -12.13 -5.10
CA GLU A 48 -9.41 -12.98 -5.76
C GLU A 48 -8.28 -13.44 -4.81
N ALA A 49 -7.70 -12.54 -4.02
CA ALA A 49 -6.60 -12.85 -3.11
C ALA A 49 -7.09 -13.64 -1.87
N GLY A 50 -8.28 -13.31 -1.37
CA GLY A 50 -9.00 -14.05 -0.35
C GLY A 50 -8.31 -14.21 1.01
N VAL A 51 -9.05 -14.81 1.93
CA VAL A 51 -8.57 -15.18 3.26
C VAL A 51 -7.74 -16.46 3.16
N SER A 52 -6.48 -16.41 3.61
CA SER A 52 -5.65 -17.60 3.80
C SER A 52 -6.02 -18.30 5.11
N ILE A 53 -6.01 -19.64 5.10
CA ILE A 53 -6.28 -20.46 6.29
C ILE A 53 -4.98 -21.10 6.74
N GLU A 54 -4.50 -20.73 7.92
CA GLU A 54 -3.29 -21.28 8.52
C GLU A 54 -3.64 -22.23 9.67
N ALA A 55 -2.95 -23.36 9.78
CA ALA A 55 -3.06 -24.24 10.93
C ALA A 55 -2.25 -23.64 12.10
N VAL A 56 -2.92 -23.38 13.23
CA VAL A 56 -2.30 -22.72 14.40
C VAL A 56 -2.00 -23.69 15.55
N ASP A 57 -2.69 -24.84 15.61
CA ASP A 57 -2.45 -25.81 16.66
C ASP A 57 -2.94 -27.21 16.26
N ARG A 58 -2.36 -28.22 16.88
CA ARG A 58 -2.80 -29.62 16.80
C ARG A 58 -2.87 -30.19 18.20
N SER A 59 -4.01 -30.77 18.56
CA SER A 59 -4.18 -31.38 19.87
C SER A 59 -3.18 -32.52 20.11
N ARG A 60 -2.82 -32.74 21.37
CA ARG A 60 -1.82 -33.75 21.77
C ARG A 60 -2.21 -35.19 21.45
N ASP A 61 -3.50 -35.48 21.30
CA ASP A 61 -4.03 -36.76 20.84
C ASP A 61 -4.02 -36.90 19.30
N GLY A 62 -3.63 -35.84 18.58
CA GLY A 62 -3.45 -35.85 17.13
C GLY A 62 -4.74 -35.77 16.32
N HIS A 63 -5.90 -35.64 16.97
CA HIS A 63 -7.22 -35.74 16.34
C HIS A 63 -7.90 -34.40 16.06
N ASN A 64 -7.49 -33.31 16.71
CA ASN A 64 -8.08 -31.98 16.50
C ASN A 64 -7.05 -31.02 15.93
N TYR A 65 -7.45 -30.32 14.87
CA TYR A 65 -6.66 -29.30 14.19
C TYR A 65 -7.36 -27.97 14.37
N ARG A 66 -6.62 -26.96 14.82
CA ARG A 66 -7.10 -25.59 14.92
C ARG A 66 -6.53 -24.80 13.76
N PHE A 67 -7.39 -24.08 13.07
CA PHE A 67 -7.02 -23.18 11.98
C PHE A 67 -7.42 -21.75 12.36
N THR A 68 -6.67 -20.77 11.84
CA THR A 68 -7.05 -19.36 11.85
C THR A 68 -7.20 -18.87 10.42
N ALA A 69 -8.21 -18.05 10.19
CA ALA A 69 -8.33 -17.25 8.99
C ALA A 69 -7.46 -16.00 9.15
N ARG A 70 -6.66 -15.67 8.14
CA ARG A 70 -5.89 -14.42 8.04
C ARG A 70 -6.03 -13.85 6.64
N LEU A 71 -5.98 -12.52 6.54
CA LEU A 71 -5.82 -11.87 5.24
C LEU A 71 -4.34 -11.96 4.87
N ASP A 72 -4.03 -12.57 3.73
CA ASP A 72 -2.68 -12.59 3.17
C ASP A 72 -2.40 -11.21 2.57
N ARG A 73 -1.81 -10.34 3.39
CA ARG A 73 -1.65 -8.92 3.04
C ARG A 73 -0.69 -8.76 1.88
N ALA A 74 0.37 -9.55 1.84
CA ALA A 74 1.29 -9.57 0.72
C ALA A 74 0.61 -9.99 -0.59
N ALA A 75 -0.23 -11.03 -0.57
CA ALA A 75 -0.99 -11.44 -1.75
C ALA A 75 -2.00 -10.37 -2.20
N LEU A 76 -2.72 -9.74 -1.26
CA LEU A 76 -3.62 -8.64 -1.60
C LEU A 76 -2.88 -7.47 -2.26
N VAL A 77 -1.73 -7.07 -1.72
CA VAL A 77 -0.92 -5.98 -2.31
C VAL A 77 -0.39 -6.35 -3.68
N ALA A 78 -0.03 -7.62 -3.91
CA ALA A 78 0.36 -8.09 -5.23
C ALA A 78 -0.81 -8.02 -6.23
N ALA A 79 -1.99 -8.52 -5.85
CA ALA A 79 -3.19 -8.45 -6.69
C ALA A 79 -3.57 -7.00 -7.03
N LEU A 80 -3.53 -6.09 -6.04
CA LEU A 80 -3.75 -4.66 -6.27
C LEU A 80 -2.70 -4.03 -7.16
N THR A 81 -1.44 -4.44 -7.02
CA THR A 81 -0.35 -3.95 -7.86
C THR A 81 -0.61 -4.25 -9.34
N ASP A 82 -1.22 -5.40 -9.65
CA ASP A 82 -1.55 -5.79 -11.02
C ASP A 82 -2.87 -5.18 -11.52
N ALA A 83 -3.86 -5.01 -10.63
CA ALA A 83 -5.20 -4.54 -10.98
C ALA A 83 -5.32 -3.01 -11.06
N LEU A 84 -4.47 -2.26 -10.36
CA LEU A 84 -4.60 -0.81 -10.27
C LEU A 84 -4.39 -0.12 -11.64
N PRO A 85 -5.17 0.94 -11.94
CA PRO A 85 -4.96 1.72 -13.15
C PRO A 85 -3.55 2.34 -13.19
N ALA A 86 -3.00 2.48 -14.40
CA ALA A 86 -1.69 3.08 -14.59
C ALA A 86 -1.58 4.46 -13.90
N GLY A 87 -0.48 4.66 -13.16
CA GLY A 87 -0.25 5.88 -12.38
C GLY A 87 -0.72 5.80 -10.93
N PHE A 88 -1.51 4.79 -10.54
CA PHE A 88 -1.82 4.49 -9.14
C PHE A 88 -0.89 3.40 -8.60
N VAL A 89 -0.54 3.52 -7.32
CA VAL A 89 0.26 2.53 -6.59
C VAL A 89 -0.27 2.35 -5.18
N VAL A 90 -0.16 1.14 -4.64
CA VAL A 90 -0.24 0.94 -3.18
C VAL A 90 0.97 1.62 -2.57
N SER A 91 0.76 2.69 -1.80
CA SER A 91 1.84 3.38 -1.08
C SER A 91 2.08 2.77 0.29
N HIS A 92 1.01 2.29 0.94
CA HIS A 92 1.08 1.83 2.33
C HIS A 92 0.09 0.70 2.65
N VAL A 93 0.50 -0.15 3.59
CA VAL A 93 -0.35 -1.12 4.30
C VAL A 93 -0.17 -0.91 5.79
N ASN A 94 -1.23 -0.45 6.47
CA ASN A 94 -1.22 -0.18 7.89
C ASN A 94 -1.38 -1.49 8.69
N ASP A 95 -0.98 -1.44 9.97
CA ASP A 95 -1.06 -2.59 10.88
C ASP A 95 -2.50 -3.06 11.13
N ASP A 96 -3.46 -2.13 11.06
CA ASP A 96 -4.91 -2.41 11.17
C ASP A 96 -5.52 -3.03 9.90
N GLY A 97 -4.72 -3.22 8.85
CA GLY A 97 -5.13 -3.78 7.57
C GLY A 97 -5.66 -2.76 6.56
N SER A 98 -5.72 -1.47 6.90
CA SER A 98 -6.08 -0.43 5.94
C SER A 98 -4.95 -0.16 4.93
N LEU A 99 -5.31 0.28 3.72
CA LEU A 99 -4.38 0.50 2.61
C LEU A 99 -4.45 1.94 2.12
N SER A 100 -3.29 2.51 1.78
CA SER A 100 -3.20 3.81 1.11
C SER A 100 -2.83 3.61 -0.36
N ILE A 101 -3.56 4.27 -1.25
CA ILE A 101 -3.28 4.29 -2.69
C ILE A 101 -2.90 5.72 -3.09
N GLU A 102 -1.75 5.87 -3.74
CA GLU A 102 -1.21 7.14 -4.21
C GLU A 102 -1.37 7.24 -5.73
N TRP A 103 -1.93 8.35 -6.22
CA TRP A 103 -1.77 8.73 -7.62
C TRP A 103 -0.44 9.47 -7.81
N THR A 104 0.44 8.93 -8.64
CA THR A 104 1.80 9.44 -8.88
C THR A 104 1.85 10.75 -9.69
N GLY A 105 0.69 11.27 -10.12
CA GLY A 105 0.59 12.47 -10.97
C GLY A 105 1.02 12.24 -12.42
N SER A 106 1.17 10.98 -12.81
CA SER A 106 1.69 10.51 -14.09
C SER A 106 0.73 9.48 -14.70
N ASP A 107 0.69 9.38 -16.03
CA ASP A 107 -0.06 8.35 -16.77
C ASP A 107 0.64 6.97 -16.74
N ARG A 108 1.78 6.89 -16.06
CA ARG A 108 2.59 5.68 -15.88
C ARG A 108 3.03 5.52 -14.43
N THR A 109 2.96 4.30 -13.95
CA THR A 109 3.59 3.91 -12.69
C THR A 109 5.11 3.86 -12.91
N PRO A 110 5.94 4.56 -12.10
CA PRO A 110 7.39 4.48 -12.21
C PRO A 110 7.86 3.04 -12.05
N SER A 111 8.61 2.52 -13.02
CA SER A 111 8.97 1.11 -13.06
C SER A 111 9.64 0.62 -11.78
N LYS A 112 9.25 -0.59 -11.36
CA LYS A 112 9.70 -1.30 -10.15
C LYS A 112 9.26 -0.64 -8.84
N ARG A 113 8.57 0.51 -8.83
CA ARG A 113 8.07 1.14 -7.58
C ARG A 113 6.93 0.30 -7.00
N GLU A 114 6.11 -0.24 -7.89
CA GLU A 114 4.98 -1.13 -7.65
C GLU A 114 5.36 -2.38 -6.83
N HIS A 115 6.46 -3.05 -7.18
CA HIS A 115 6.95 -4.21 -6.42
C HIS A 115 7.50 -3.85 -5.02
N GLY A 116 7.83 -2.58 -4.79
CA GLY A 116 8.30 -2.13 -3.47
C GLY A 116 7.24 -2.30 -2.40
N ALA A 117 5.97 -2.07 -2.72
CA ALA A 117 4.85 -2.23 -1.79
C ALA A 117 4.65 -3.70 -1.41
N VAL A 118 4.73 -4.60 -2.40
CA VAL A 118 4.64 -6.05 -2.18
C VAL A 118 5.75 -6.53 -1.24
N LEU A 119 7.00 -6.13 -1.47
CA LEU A 119 8.13 -6.52 -0.60
C LEU A 119 7.98 -5.98 0.82
N LYS A 120 7.50 -4.74 0.98
CA LYS A 120 7.20 -4.19 2.32
C LYS A 120 6.09 -4.99 3.00
N ALA A 121 5.03 -5.35 2.29
CA ALA A 121 3.94 -6.15 2.83
C ALA A 121 4.42 -7.54 3.29
N ILE A 122 5.27 -8.21 2.50
CA ILE A 122 5.90 -9.48 2.89
C ILE A 122 6.70 -9.33 4.18
N VAL A 123 7.53 -8.28 4.29
CA VAL A 123 8.34 -8.05 5.48
C VAL A 123 7.47 -7.73 6.69
N ALA A 124 6.45 -6.88 6.53
CA ALA A 124 5.54 -6.48 7.60
C ALA A 124 4.73 -7.67 8.13
N GLU A 125 4.23 -8.51 7.22
CA GLU A 125 3.45 -9.70 7.57
C GLU A 125 4.27 -10.76 8.30
N ALA A 126 5.54 -10.94 7.92
CA ALA A 126 6.43 -11.90 8.54
C ALA A 126 7.22 -11.36 9.75
N THR A 127 7.04 -10.09 10.11
CA THR A 127 7.65 -9.49 11.31
C THR A 127 6.73 -9.70 12.50
N GLU A 128 7.25 -10.33 13.56
CA GLU A 128 6.52 -10.52 14.81
C GLU A 128 6.96 -9.47 15.83
N THR A 129 5.99 -8.88 16.53
CA THR A 129 6.22 -7.90 17.59
C THR A 129 5.55 -8.34 18.88
N ASP A 130 6.16 -7.99 20.00
CA ASP A 130 5.60 -8.23 21.33
C ASP A 130 4.51 -7.19 21.67
N ALA A 131 3.94 -7.31 22.88
CA ALA A 131 2.87 -6.42 23.34
C ALA A 131 3.32 -4.95 23.50
N ASP A 132 4.62 -4.69 23.60
CA ASP A 132 5.20 -3.34 23.72
C ASP A 132 5.61 -2.79 22.33
N GLY A 133 5.40 -3.56 21.26
CA GLY A 133 5.75 -3.19 19.88
C GLY A 133 7.22 -3.41 19.55
N LEU A 134 7.96 -4.17 20.36
CA LEU A 134 9.35 -4.54 20.07
C LEU A 134 9.39 -5.75 19.14
N ILE A 135 10.33 -5.74 18.19
CA ILE A 135 10.53 -6.83 17.24
C ILE A 135 11.00 -8.09 17.97
N GLU A 136 10.20 -9.16 17.92
CA GLU A 136 10.57 -10.50 18.40
C GLU A 136 11.27 -11.30 17.30
N SER A 137 10.76 -11.21 16.06
CA SER A 137 11.32 -11.93 14.93
C SER A 137 11.08 -11.20 13.60
N VAL A 138 11.94 -11.48 12.62
CA VAL A 138 11.89 -10.91 11.27
C VAL A 138 12.20 -11.98 10.23
N PRO A 139 11.73 -11.83 8.98
CA PRO A 139 12.01 -12.81 7.94
C PRO A 139 13.49 -12.81 7.53
N SER A 140 13.94 -13.97 7.04
CA SER A 140 15.20 -14.05 6.31
C SER A 140 15.06 -13.41 4.93
N ARG A 141 16.16 -12.89 4.38
CA ARG A 141 16.20 -12.37 3.01
C ARG A 141 15.72 -13.41 1.99
N THR A 142 16.13 -14.66 2.15
CA THR A 142 15.70 -15.75 1.26
C THR A 142 14.20 -15.96 1.32
N ALA A 143 13.60 -15.98 2.52
CA ALA A 143 12.16 -16.14 2.68
C ALA A 143 11.37 -14.99 2.02
N VAL A 144 11.87 -13.75 2.11
CA VAL A 144 11.26 -12.60 1.42
C VAL A 144 11.28 -12.80 -0.10
N LEU A 145 12.41 -13.24 -0.66
CA LEU A 145 12.55 -13.45 -2.11
C LEU A 145 11.73 -14.64 -2.60
N ASP A 146 11.72 -15.75 -1.86
CA ASP A 146 10.89 -16.93 -2.17
C ASP A 146 9.40 -16.55 -2.18
N ARG A 147 8.99 -15.71 -1.24
CA ARG A 147 7.60 -15.24 -1.17
C ARG A 147 7.27 -14.28 -2.30
N ALA A 148 8.17 -13.37 -2.67
CA ALA A 148 7.96 -12.47 -3.81
C ALA A 148 7.77 -13.25 -5.13
N GLU A 149 8.57 -14.31 -5.33
CA GLU A 149 8.47 -15.22 -6.48
C GLU A 149 7.13 -15.98 -6.51
N GLN A 150 6.64 -16.44 -5.36
CA GLN A 150 5.29 -17.03 -5.26
C GLN A 150 4.17 -16.05 -5.64
N LEU A 151 4.39 -14.75 -5.43
CA LEU A 151 3.46 -13.68 -5.78
C LEU A 151 3.69 -13.13 -7.20
N GLY A 152 4.49 -13.82 -8.03
CA GLY A 152 4.67 -13.50 -9.44
C GLY A 152 5.75 -12.46 -9.75
N ILE A 153 6.53 -12.01 -8.75
CA ILE A 153 7.65 -11.09 -8.97
C ILE A 153 8.90 -11.91 -9.31
N ASP A 154 9.58 -11.57 -10.41
CA ASP A 154 10.86 -12.19 -10.73
C ASP A 154 11.86 -12.04 -9.58
N ARG A 155 12.60 -13.11 -9.27
CA ARG A 155 13.47 -13.17 -8.11
C ARG A 155 14.63 -12.17 -8.17
N GLU A 156 15.19 -11.93 -9.35
CA GLU A 156 16.26 -10.95 -9.57
C GLU A 156 15.71 -9.54 -9.40
N ASP A 157 14.55 -9.25 -9.98
CA ASP A 157 13.86 -7.97 -9.79
C ASP A 157 13.48 -7.72 -8.32
N ALA A 158 13.01 -8.74 -7.61
CA ALA A 158 12.73 -8.67 -6.18
C ALA A 158 14.01 -8.39 -5.37
N ALA A 159 15.13 -9.01 -5.73
CA ALA A 159 16.42 -8.80 -5.05
C ALA A 159 16.98 -7.39 -5.29
N ASP A 160 16.91 -6.89 -6.51
CA ASP A 160 17.28 -5.53 -6.88
C ASP A 160 16.43 -4.52 -6.12
N ARG A 161 15.11 -4.75 -6.09
CA ARG A 161 14.18 -3.85 -5.43
C ARG A 161 14.37 -3.85 -3.92
N LEU A 162 14.57 -5.01 -3.30
CA LEU A 162 14.86 -5.14 -1.88
C LEU A 162 16.15 -4.39 -1.51
N SER A 163 17.20 -4.49 -2.33
CA SER A 163 18.46 -3.76 -2.14
C SER A 163 18.26 -2.24 -2.25
N ARG A 164 17.37 -1.79 -3.15
CA ARG A 164 17.00 -0.39 -3.25
C ARG A 164 16.19 0.09 -2.04
N LEU A 165 15.32 -0.73 -1.47
CA LEU A 165 14.62 -0.39 -0.22
C LEU A 165 15.61 -0.22 0.94
N ALA A 166 16.65 -1.05 0.99
CA ALA A 166 17.72 -0.90 1.97
C ALA A 166 18.52 0.41 1.79
N THR A 167 18.81 0.78 0.55
CA THR A 167 19.50 2.06 0.25
C THR A 167 18.67 3.30 0.64
N LEU A 168 17.36 3.15 0.77
CA LEU A 168 16.42 4.22 1.12
C LEU A 168 16.05 4.23 2.62
N ASP A 169 16.75 3.44 3.44
CA ASP A 169 16.49 3.26 4.88
C ASP A 169 15.02 2.86 5.15
N VAL A 170 14.42 2.12 4.21
CA VAL A 170 13.08 1.54 4.38
C VAL A 170 13.19 0.23 5.13
N VAL A 171 14.18 -0.60 4.78
CA VAL A 171 14.53 -1.83 5.50
C VAL A 171 16.01 -1.84 5.80
N ASP A 172 16.44 -2.55 6.84
CA ASP A 172 17.84 -2.89 7.06
C ASP A 172 18.06 -4.38 6.77
N ILE A 173 19.20 -4.73 6.15
CA ILE A 173 19.56 -6.11 5.83
C ILE A 173 20.83 -6.47 6.59
N ALA A 174 20.65 -7.14 7.72
CA ALA A 174 21.72 -7.56 8.62
C ALA A 174 21.63 -9.06 8.93
N ASP A 175 22.76 -9.75 8.93
CA ASP A 175 22.87 -11.18 9.24
C ASP A 175 21.91 -12.09 8.43
N GLY A 176 21.67 -11.72 7.17
CA GLY A 176 20.76 -12.44 6.27
C GLY A 176 19.27 -12.28 6.61
N ARG A 177 18.92 -11.38 7.52
CA ARG A 177 17.55 -11.01 7.91
C ARG A 177 17.19 -9.62 7.39
N VAL A 178 15.89 -9.35 7.30
CA VAL A 178 15.35 -8.09 6.78
C VAL A 178 14.51 -7.42 7.87
N TYR A 179 14.98 -6.28 8.37
CA TYR A 179 14.35 -5.53 9.45
C TYR A 179 13.58 -4.33 8.88
N PRO A 180 12.37 -4.03 9.37
CA PRO A 180 11.76 -2.71 9.20
C PRO A 180 12.67 -1.62 9.76
N ASP A 181 12.90 -0.54 9.00
CA ASP A 181 13.67 0.63 9.46
C ASP A 181 12.75 1.88 9.55
N THR A 182 13.34 3.04 9.82
CA THR A 182 12.69 4.30 10.16
C THR A 182 11.74 4.79 9.06
N ASN A 183 12.00 4.47 7.80
CA ASN A 183 11.11 4.80 6.68
C ASN A 183 10.17 3.65 6.28
N PHE A 184 10.14 2.55 7.05
CA PHE A 184 9.28 1.40 6.74
C PHE A 184 7.80 1.77 6.77
N SER A 185 7.38 2.54 7.78
CA SER A 185 6.00 2.99 7.95
C SER A 185 5.77 4.46 7.56
N ARG A 186 6.80 5.20 7.15
CA ARG A 186 6.62 6.59 6.72
C ARG A 186 5.99 6.66 5.32
N TYR A 187 4.81 7.28 5.30
CA TYR A 187 3.84 7.52 4.19
C TYR A 187 2.91 6.34 3.90
#